data_AF-A0A9W8JG14-F1
#
_entry.id   AF-A0A9W8JG14-F1
#
_cell.length_a   1.000
_cell.length_b   1.000
_cell.length_c   1.000
_cell.angle_alpha   90.00
_cell.angle_beta   90.00
_cell.angle_gamma   90.00
#
_symmetry.space_group_name_H-M   'P 1'
#
loop_
_entity.id
_entity.type
_entity.pdbx_description
1 polymer ?
#
loop_
_entity_poly.entity_id
_entity_poly.type
_entity_poly.pdbx_seq_one_letter_code
_entity_poly.pdbx_strand_id
1 'polypeptide(L)'
;MLHHPFTPGSVPNSNTPLGAPHQSGQGLIPHTHPPLPSSWPIDPSLLPQVHEQLVVPSPHAATAHPPAPGENVEDVASDDSGHSSEEMDSDTSDFVDKSSSTFDTQKAKKSSAAGTKKKRVYPSDKNALHGHIEGVGRGNRMIKMARKRQLKAIYTNQRTSSASFRALTRDLMTRAEDIANRTASWLYVAIHNPGASQPFTHFASRRLRLEAPDDLQKIHQQVASLMTVLKRTDRSHSFQSEKEKEEAIQKMKEATERAEKATAHAANSEAEILRLREELRITREGRTREFT
;
A
#
# COMPACT_ATOMS: atom_id res chain seq x y z
N MET A 1 -3.92 -55.58 1.54
CA MET A 1 -4.94 -54.53 1.32
C MET A 1 -6.10 -54.83 2.24
N LEU A 2 -6.20 -54.13 3.37
CA LEU A 2 -7.26 -54.32 4.37
C LEU A 2 -8.22 -53.13 4.26
N HIS A 3 -9.44 -53.40 3.81
CA HIS A 3 -10.52 -52.42 3.75
C HIS A 3 -11.17 -52.31 5.13
N HIS A 4 -11.02 -51.16 5.79
CA HIS A 4 -11.84 -50.82 6.95
C HIS A 4 -13.12 -50.11 6.48
N PRO A 5 -14.32 -50.57 6.91
CA PRO A 5 -15.56 -49.86 6.63
C PRO A 5 -15.67 -48.59 7.48
N PHE A 6 -16.05 -47.50 6.83
CA PHE A 6 -16.31 -46.20 7.42
C PHE A 6 -17.75 -46.17 7.97
N THR A 7 -17.91 -46.05 9.28
CA THR A 7 -19.21 -45.85 9.94
C THR A 7 -19.49 -44.34 10.07
N PRO A 8 -20.58 -43.80 9.49
CA PRO A 8 -20.97 -42.42 9.70
C PRO A 8 -21.52 -42.22 11.13
N GLY A 9 -20.81 -41.43 11.91
CA GLY A 9 -21.20 -41.04 13.27
C GLY A 9 -22.39 -40.09 13.29
N SER A 10 -23.34 -40.43 14.15
CA SER A 10 -24.59 -39.77 14.50
C SER A 10 -24.45 -38.28 14.86
N VAL A 11 -25.41 -37.48 14.41
CA VAL A 11 -25.58 -36.06 14.76
C VAL A 11 -26.42 -35.98 16.05
N PRO A 12 -25.90 -35.47 17.18
CA PRO A 12 -26.74 -35.19 18.33
C PRO A 12 -27.51 -33.89 18.11
N ASN A 13 -28.83 -34.05 17.94
CA ASN A 13 -29.80 -32.96 17.95
C ASN A 13 -30.38 -32.79 19.36
N SER A 14 -30.83 -31.57 19.61
CA SER A 14 -31.79 -31.11 20.64
C SER A 14 -31.30 -30.72 22.04
N ASN A 15 -31.52 -29.42 22.30
CA ASN A 15 -32.20 -28.87 23.47
C ASN A 15 -31.80 -29.42 24.85
N THR A 16 -31.02 -28.63 25.58
CA THR A 16 -31.02 -28.68 27.05
C THR A 16 -31.19 -27.25 27.59
N PRO A 17 -32.25 -26.97 28.38
CA PRO A 17 -32.46 -25.66 28.99
C PRO A 17 -31.64 -25.51 30.28
N LEU A 18 -31.23 -24.27 30.54
CA LEU A 18 -30.94 -23.63 31.82
C LEU A 18 -30.66 -24.55 33.03
N GLY A 19 -29.37 -24.65 33.38
CA GLY A 19 -28.92 -25.02 34.72
C GLY A 19 -27.88 -24.01 35.19
N ALA A 20 -28.28 -23.10 36.06
CA ALA A 20 -27.39 -22.14 36.71
C ALA A 20 -26.41 -22.86 37.64
N PRO A 21 -25.09 -22.60 37.55
CA PRO A 21 -24.17 -23.04 38.59
C PRO A 21 -24.16 -22.06 39.77
N HIS A 22 -24.46 -22.66 40.93
CA HIS A 22 -24.24 -22.18 42.28
C HIS A 22 -22.97 -21.33 42.44
N GLN A 23 -23.14 -20.08 42.90
CA GLN A 23 -22.08 -19.31 43.53
C GLN A 23 -21.89 -19.80 44.97
N SER A 24 -20.78 -20.48 45.23
CA SER A 24 -20.09 -20.50 46.52
C SER A 24 -18.63 -20.22 46.17
N GLY A 25 -18.11 -19.01 46.38
CA GLY A 25 -17.86 -18.49 47.71
C GLY A 25 -16.70 -19.26 48.31
N GLN A 26 -15.46 -18.80 48.11
CA GLN A 26 -14.28 -18.91 49.00
C GLN A 26 -13.00 -18.47 48.26
N GLY A 27 -12.20 -17.60 48.89
CA GLY A 27 -10.75 -17.52 48.63
C GLY A 27 -10.23 -16.31 47.85
N LEU A 28 -10.35 -15.10 48.42
CA LEU A 28 -9.42 -14.01 48.10
C LEU A 28 -8.02 -14.38 48.61
N ILE A 29 -7.19 -14.95 47.75
CA ILE A 29 -5.75 -15.06 47.99
C ILE A 29 -5.11 -13.81 47.38
N PRO A 30 -4.43 -12.94 48.16
CA PRO A 30 -3.68 -11.83 47.60
C PRO A 30 -2.52 -12.39 46.77
N HIS A 31 -2.55 -12.17 45.45
CA HIS A 31 -1.39 -12.37 44.59
C HIS A 31 -0.34 -11.31 44.92
N THR A 32 0.55 -11.62 45.87
CA THR A 32 1.84 -10.96 46.01
C THR A 32 2.68 -11.29 44.78
N HIS A 33 2.74 -10.38 43.82
CA HIS A 33 3.77 -10.41 42.79
C HIS A 33 5.14 -10.32 43.45
N PRO A 34 6.11 -11.20 43.11
CA PRO A 34 7.49 -10.96 43.49
C PRO A 34 7.96 -9.64 42.87
N PRO A 35 8.67 -8.77 43.62
CA PRO A 35 9.24 -7.56 43.06
C PRO A 35 10.17 -7.95 41.91
N LEU A 36 9.95 -7.34 40.74
CA LEU A 36 10.86 -7.40 39.61
C LEU A 36 12.26 -6.96 40.09
N PRO A 37 13.33 -7.69 39.75
CA PRO A 37 14.68 -7.27 40.08
C PRO A 37 14.97 -5.94 39.39
N SER A 38 14.91 -4.87 40.19
CA SER A 38 15.42 -3.56 39.83
C SER A 38 16.92 -3.69 39.58
N SER A 39 17.39 -3.17 38.44
CA SER A 39 18.78 -3.07 38.01
C SER A 39 19.45 -4.37 37.59
N TRP A 40 19.23 -4.75 36.33
CA TRP A 40 20.34 -5.31 35.56
C TRP A 40 21.25 -4.14 35.20
N PRO A 41 22.55 -4.16 35.53
CA PRO A 41 23.49 -3.15 35.08
C PRO A 41 23.54 -3.23 33.55
N ILE A 42 22.89 -2.27 32.89
CA ILE A 42 23.07 -2.07 31.45
C ILE A 42 24.51 -1.59 31.31
N ASP A 43 25.37 -2.45 30.78
CA ASP A 43 26.75 -2.10 30.45
C ASP A 43 26.71 -1.01 29.36
N PRO A 44 27.11 0.24 29.68
CA PRO A 44 27.07 1.35 28.73
C PRO A 44 28.04 1.14 27.55
N SER A 45 28.95 0.15 27.61
CA SER A 45 29.88 -0.16 26.52
C SER A 45 29.26 -0.91 25.33
N LEU A 46 28.04 -1.45 25.48
CA LEU A 46 27.32 -2.13 24.40
C LEU A 46 26.39 -1.23 23.59
N LEU A 47 26.30 0.05 23.93
CA LEU A 47 25.63 1.02 23.08
C LEU A 47 26.50 1.29 21.85
N PRO A 48 26.01 1.05 20.62
CA PRO A 48 26.74 1.37 19.41
C PRO A 48 27.05 2.87 19.45
N GLN A 49 28.35 3.22 19.42
CA GLN A 49 28.78 4.59 19.18
C GLN A 49 28.24 5.02 17.81
N VAL A 50 27.10 5.70 17.82
CA VAL A 50 26.64 6.44 16.66
C VAL A 50 27.60 7.62 16.54
N HIS A 51 28.63 7.45 15.71
CA HIS A 51 29.38 8.59 15.18
C HIS A 51 28.40 9.42 14.35
N GLU A 52 27.77 10.40 14.98
CA GLU A 52 27.27 11.58 14.28
C GLU A 52 28.47 12.32 13.69
N GLN A 53 28.90 11.88 12.51
CA GLN A 53 29.64 12.76 11.62
C GLN A 53 28.68 13.86 11.19
N LEU A 54 28.77 15.00 11.88
CA LEU A 54 28.28 16.28 11.38
C LEU A 54 28.97 16.55 10.03
N VAL A 55 28.34 16.12 8.95
CA VAL A 55 28.68 16.58 7.60
C VAL A 55 28.15 18.00 7.51
N VAL A 56 29.03 18.96 7.79
CA VAL A 56 28.80 20.38 7.49
C VAL A 56 28.65 20.49 5.97
N PRO A 57 27.49 20.90 5.42
CA PRO A 57 27.36 21.11 3.99
C PRO A 57 28.19 22.32 3.58
N SER A 58 29.13 22.08 2.67
CA SER A 58 29.99 23.11 2.06
C SER A 58 29.16 24.07 1.21
N PRO A 59 29.31 25.41 1.34
CA PRO A 59 28.57 26.39 0.58
C PRO A 59 29.24 26.63 -0.79
N HIS A 60 28.92 25.80 -1.79
CA HIS A 60 29.27 26.10 -3.18
C HIS A 60 28.07 26.64 -3.96
N ALA A 61 28.14 27.95 -4.22
CA ALA A 61 27.70 28.67 -5.41
C ALA A 61 26.37 28.21 -6.04
N ALA A 62 25.28 28.82 -5.58
CA ALA A 62 24.03 28.89 -6.33
C ALA A 62 24.21 29.83 -7.53
N THR A 63 24.46 29.26 -8.71
CA THR A 63 24.29 29.96 -9.99
C THR A 63 22.79 30.10 -10.25
N ALA A 64 22.29 31.32 -10.10
CA ALA A 64 20.90 31.68 -10.37
C ALA A 64 20.60 31.51 -11.88
N HIS A 65 19.78 30.51 -12.21
CA HIS A 65 19.10 30.46 -13.51
C HIS A 65 17.78 31.25 -13.41
N PRO A 66 17.47 32.16 -14.36
CA PRO A 66 16.19 32.84 -14.41
C PRO A 66 15.05 31.86 -14.76
N PRO A 67 13.86 32.00 -14.15
CA PRO A 67 12.71 31.19 -14.50
C PRO A 67 12.15 31.57 -15.88
N ALA A 68 11.86 30.55 -16.69
CA ALA A 68 11.20 30.69 -17.98
C ALA A 68 9.72 31.13 -17.80
N PRO A 69 9.16 31.92 -18.73
CA PRO A 69 7.80 32.42 -18.64
C PRO A 69 6.74 31.36 -18.98
N GLY A 70 5.82 31.17 -18.02
CA GLY A 70 4.39 30.82 -18.12
C GLY A 70 3.88 30.00 -19.30
N GLU A 71 3.52 28.75 -19.03
CA GLU A 71 2.43 28.06 -19.73
C GLU A 71 1.12 28.25 -18.96
N ASN A 72 0.09 28.66 -19.69
CA ASN A 72 -1.26 28.93 -19.22
C ASN A 72 -1.90 27.68 -18.62
N VAL A 73 -2.41 27.78 -17.40
CA VAL A 73 -3.32 26.80 -16.81
C VAL A 73 -4.74 27.30 -17.07
N GLU A 74 -5.46 26.57 -17.92
CA GLU A 74 -6.90 26.78 -18.15
C GLU A 74 -7.69 26.42 -16.87
N ASP A 75 -8.57 27.33 -16.49
CA ASP A 75 -9.59 27.17 -15.45
C ASP A 75 -10.47 25.95 -15.73
N VAL A 76 -10.37 24.92 -14.88
CA VAL A 76 -11.35 23.83 -14.85
C VAL A 76 -12.45 24.20 -13.87
N ALA A 77 -13.59 24.59 -14.44
CA ALA A 77 -14.83 24.86 -13.74
C ALA A 77 -15.21 23.70 -12.81
N SER A 78 -15.55 24.06 -11.57
CA SER A 78 -16.13 23.14 -10.58
C SER A 78 -17.59 22.91 -10.94
N ASP A 79 -17.91 21.69 -11.38
CA ASP A 79 -19.29 21.26 -11.61
C ASP A 79 -19.83 20.62 -10.32
N ASP A 80 -20.81 21.32 -9.75
CA ASP A 80 -21.64 20.93 -8.63
C ASP A 80 -22.69 19.93 -9.11
N SER A 81 -22.66 18.71 -8.59
CA SER A 81 -23.78 17.79 -8.76
C SER A 81 -23.98 16.97 -7.49
N GLY A 82 -24.87 17.49 -6.64
CA GLY A 82 -25.53 16.73 -5.60
C GLY A 82 -26.23 15.51 -6.19
N HIS A 83 -25.96 14.34 -5.62
CA HIS A 83 -26.69 13.13 -5.97
C HIS A 83 -27.58 12.72 -4.80
N SER A 84 -28.88 12.88 -5.05
CA SER A 84 -29.99 12.45 -4.22
C SER A 84 -29.95 10.95 -3.94
N SER A 85 -30.22 10.63 -2.68
CA SER A 85 -30.66 9.35 -2.18
C SER A 85 -31.97 8.92 -2.84
N GLU A 86 -31.97 7.78 -3.54
CA GLU A 86 -33.17 6.99 -3.79
C GLU A 86 -32.90 5.54 -3.40
N GLU A 87 -33.68 5.10 -2.41
CA GLU A 87 -33.88 3.72 -2.04
C GLU A 87 -34.56 2.97 -3.19
N MET A 88 -34.09 1.76 -3.50
CA MET A 88 -34.88 0.84 -4.31
C MET A 88 -34.57 -0.60 -3.90
N ASP A 89 -35.42 -1.12 -3.03
CA ASP A 89 -35.65 -2.54 -2.87
C ASP A 89 -36.09 -3.14 -4.21
N SER A 90 -35.46 -4.24 -4.63
CA SER A 90 -36.07 -5.15 -5.60
C SER A 90 -35.46 -6.55 -5.47
N ASP A 91 -36.20 -7.34 -4.72
CA ASP A 91 -36.23 -8.80 -4.72
C ASP A 91 -36.51 -9.31 -6.14
N THR A 92 -35.57 -10.02 -6.76
CA THR A 92 -35.86 -10.86 -7.94
C THR A 92 -34.91 -12.06 -7.94
N SER A 93 -35.41 -13.15 -7.35
CA SER A 93 -35.02 -14.50 -7.73
C SER A 93 -35.33 -14.74 -9.20
N ASP A 94 -34.31 -14.98 -10.03
CA ASP A 94 -34.53 -15.70 -11.28
C ASP A 94 -33.33 -16.57 -11.65
N PHE A 95 -33.55 -17.86 -11.45
CA PHE A 95 -32.72 -18.99 -11.84
C PHE A 95 -32.94 -19.22 -13.34
N VAL A 96 -32.04 -18.70 -14.18
CA VAL A 96 -32.09 -18.93 -15.63
C VAL A 96 -31.12 -20.05 -15.99
N ASP A 97 -31.71 -21.23 -16.17
CA ASP A 97 -31.16 -22.39 -16.88
C ASP A 97 -30.81 -21.99 -18.32
N LYS A 98 -29.54 -22.11 -18.70
CA LYS A 98 -29.04 -21.73 -20.04
C LYS A 98 -28.58 -22.96 -20.79
N SER A 99 -29.56 -23.72 -21.25
CA SER A 99 -29.41 -24.76 -22.28
C SER A 99 -29.25 -24.14 -23.69
N SER A 100 -28.34 -24.75 -24.45
CA SER A 100 -28.27 -24.83 -25.92
C SER A 100 -28.46 -23.54 -26.75
N SER A 101 -27.34 -23.01 -27.23
CA SER A 101 -27.30 -22.18 -28.43
C SER A 101 -26.34 -22.81 -29.44
N THR A 102 -26.95 -23.46 -30.43
CA THR A 102 -26.41 -23.86 -31.72
C THR A 102 -25.80 -22.64 -32.40
N PHE A 103 -24.48 -22.63 -32.59
CA PHE A 103 -23.80 -21.61 -33.40
C PHE A 103 -23.55 -22.13 -34.80
N ASP A 104 -24.28 -21.52 -35.74
CA ASP A 104 -24.10 -21.61 -37.17
C ASP A 104 -22.67 -21.28 -37.58
N THR A 105 -22.08 -22.19 -38.34
CA THR A 105 -20.75 -22.08 -38.92
C THR A 105 -20.80 -21.21 -40.17
N GLN A 106 -20.69 -19.89 -40.00
CA GLN A 106 -20.42 -18.99 -41.13
C GLN A 106 -18.94 -19.05 -41.51
N LYS A 107 -18.67 -19.83 -42.55
CA LYS A 107 -17.36 -20.06 -43.18
C LYS A 107 -16.92 -18.83 -43.98
N ALA A 108 -16.40 -17.82 -43.30
CA ALA A 108 -15.71 -16.70 -43.95
C ALA A 108 -14.34 -17.17 -44.48
N LYS A 109 -14.18 -17.20 -45.82
CA LYS A 109 -12.89 -17.37 -46.52
C LYS A 109 -11.97 -16.19 -46.18
N LYS A 110 -11.13 -16.36 -45.18
CA LYS A 110 -10.07 -15.41 -44.80
C LYS A 110 -8.84 -15.67 -45.65
N SER A 111 -8.43 -14.68 -46.42
CA SER A 111 -7.21 -14.65 -47.21
C SER A 111 -6.00 -14.99 -46.33
N SER A 112 -5.26 -16.01 -46.73
CA SER A 112 -4.06 -16.50 -46.06
C SER A 112 -2.89 -15.55 -46.32
N ALA A 113 -2.86 -14.42 -45.61
CA ALA A 113 -1.62 -13.69 -45.41
C ALA A 113 -0.66 -14.61 -44.66
N ALA A 114 0.51 -14.89 -45.23
CA ALA A 114 1.55 -15.73 -44.67
C ALA A 114 2.09 -15.10 -43.36
N GLY A 115 1.34 -15.28 -42.28
CA GLY A 115 1.71 -14.82 -40.95
C GLY A 115 2.93 -15.60 -40.49
N THR A 116 4.06 -14.91 -40.33
CA THR A 116 5.23 -15.44 -39.64
C THR A 116 4.77 -15.99 -38.29
N LYS A 117 4.91 -17.31 -38.11
CA LYS A 117 4.52 -17.99 -36.87
C LYS A 117 5.29 -17.34 -35.72
N LYS A 118 4.62 -16.51 -34.91
CA LYS A 118 5.22 -15.91 -33.72
C LYS A 118 5.70 -17.06 -32.83
N LYS A 119 7.02 -17.28 -32.77
CA LYS A 119 7.61 -18.25 -31.86
C LYS A 119 7.16 -17.87 -30.45
N ARG A 120 6.52 -18.80 -29.75
CA ARG A 120 6.10 -18.61 -28.37
C ARG A 120 7.36 -18.43 -27.52
N VAL A 121 7.70 -17.18 -27.20
CA VAL A 121 8.83 -16.87 -26.33
C VAL A 121 8.42 -17.23 -24.91
N TYR A 122 9.05 -18.25 -24.35
CA TYR A 122 8.92 -18.55 -22.92
C TYR A 122 9.82 -17.59 -22.16
N PRO A 123 9.32 -16.92 -21.09
CA PRO A 123 10.15 -16.14 -20.20
C PRO A 123 11.27 -17.05 -19.68
N SER A 124 12.51 -16.73 -20.05
CA SER A 124 13.72 -17.34 -19.51
C SER A 124 14.46 -16.27 -18.75
N ASP A 125 15.34 -16.65 -17.83
CA ASP A 125 16.14 -15.67 -17.08
C ASP A 125 17.04 -14.79 -17.97
N LYS A 126 17.27 -15.21 -19.23
CA LYS A 126 17.98 -14.41 -20.24
C LYS A 126 17.09 -13.38 -20.96
N ASN A 127 15.78 -13.60 -20.99
CA ASN A 127 14.82 -12.71 -21.64
C ASN A 127 13.60 -12.49 -20.72
N ALA A 128 13.81 -11.63 -19.74
CA ALA A 128 12.84 -11.30 -18.71
C ALA A 128 11.83 -10.26 -19.23
N LEU A 129 10.89 -10.69 -20.08
CA LEU A 129 9.87 -9.83 -20.72
C LEU A 129 9.11 -8.93 -19.73
N HIS A 130 8.92 -9.39 -18.49
CA HIS A 130 8.20 -8.67 -17.44
C HIS A 130 9.12 -8.18 -16.30
N GLY A 131 10.43 -8.16 -16.54
CA GLY A 131 11.45 -7.88 -15.54
C GLY A 131 11.73 -9.07 -14.61
N HIS A 132 12.55 -8.83 -13.59
CA HIS A 132 12.92 -9.83 -12.58
C HIS A 132 12.07 -9.67 -11.31
N ILE A 133 11.90 -10.75 -10.56
CA ILE A 133 11.27 -10.70 -9.24
C ILE A 133 12.30 -10.12 -8.25
N GLU A 134 11.94 -9.03 -7.60
CA GLU A 134 12.76 -8.39 -6.56
C GLU A 134 12.66 -9.19 -5.25
N GLY A 135 13.74 -9.17 -4.45
CA GLY A 135 13.75 -9.83 -3.14
C GLY A 135 13.95 -11.36 -3.16
N VAL A 136 14.10 -12.00 -4.33
CA VAL A 136 14.29 -13.47 -4.39
C VAL A 136 15.73 -13.82 -4.03
N GLY A 137 15.89 -14.78 -3.11
CA GLY A 137 17.19 -15.31 -2.69
C GLY A 137 17.22 -16.83 -2.57
N ARG A 138 18.43 -17.38 -2.51
CA ARG A 138 18.73 -18.77 -2.17
C ARG A 138 19.79 -18.77 -1.08
N GLY A 139 19.39 -19.14 0.14
CA GLY A 139 20.23 -18.93 1.33
C GLY A 139 20.56 -17.44 1.47
N ASN A 140 21.84 -17.12 1.70
CA ASN A 140 22.30 -15.74 1.86
C ASN A 140 22.59 -15.01 0.52
N ARG A 141 22.25 -15.61 -0.63
CA ARG A 141 22.57 -15.05 -1.95
C ARG A 141 21.31 -14.59 -2.67
N MET A 142 21.32 -13.37 -3.19
CA MET A 142 20.27 -12.87 -4.08
C MET A 142 20.33 -13.57 -5.43
N ILE A 143 19.17 -13.93 -5.98
CA ILE A 143 19.06 -14.55 -7.31
C ILE A 143 18.15 -13.73 -8.22
N LYS A 144 18.48 -13.67 -9.51
CA LYS A 144 17.64 -13.03 -10.52
C LYS A 144 16.71 -14.09 -11.11
N MET A 145 15.41 -13.95 -10.88
CA MET A 145 14.39 -14.84 -11.41
C MET A 145 13.43 -14.05 -12.29
N ALA A 146 13.28 -14.41 -13.56
CA ALA A 146 12.38 -13.70 -14.47
C ALA A 146 10.91 -13.86 -14.06
N ARG A 147 10.13 -12.77 -14.12
CA ARG A 147 8.68 -12.80 -13.89
C ARG A 147 7.98 -13.51 -15.05
N LYS A 148 7.10 -14.46 -14.73
CA LYS A 148 6.25 -15.15 -15.72
C LYS A 148 5.07 -14.29 -16.22
N ARG A 149 4.65 -13.30 -15.44
CA ARG A 149 3.51 -12.41 -15.72
C ARG A 149 3.88 -10.99 -15.34
N GLN A 150 3.27 -10.01 -16.00
CA GLN A 150 3.41 -8.60 -15.63
C GLN A 150 2.93 -8.35 -14.20
N LEU A 151 3.65 -7.47 -13.48
CA LEU A 151 3.25 -7.04 -12.15
C LEU A 151 1.96 -6.22 -12.25
N LYS A 152 0.97 -6.55 -11.42
CA LYS A 152 -0.28 -5.78 -11.35
C LYS A 152 -0.02 -4.46 -10.63
N ALA A 153 -0.74 -3.40 -11.03
CA ALA A 153 -0.70 -2.13 -10.32
C ALA A 153 -1.17 -2.26 -8.87
N ILE A 154 -0.68 -1.37 -8.01
CA ILE A 154 -1.06 -1.31 -6.60
C ILE A 154 -2.52 -0.88 -6.50
N TYR A 155 -3.26 -1.44 -5.55
CA TYR A 155 -4.65 -1.07 -5.30
C TYR A 155 -4.72 0.33 -4.67
N THR A 156 -5.42 1.26 -5.31
CA THR A 156 -5.70 2.60 -4.76
C THR A 156 -6.73 2.55 -3.63
N ASN A 157 -7.71 1.65 -3.71
CA ASN A 157 -8.79 1.54 -2.74
C ASN A 157 -8.51 0.41 -1.72
N GLN A 158 -8.58 0.77 -0.43
CA GLN A 158 -8.27 -0.14 0.67
C GLN A 158 -9.24 -1.32 0.79
N ARG A 159 -10.51 -1.14 0.44
CA ARG A 159 -11.54 -2.19 0.50
C ARG A 159 -11.28 -3.28 -0.53
N THR A 160 -10.98 -2.90 -1.78
CA THR A 160 -10.61 -3.86 -2.84
C THR A 160 -9.26 -4.50 -2.57
N SER A 161 -8.28 -3.74 -2.07
CA SER A 161 -6.99 -4.28 -1.62
C SER A 161 -7.17 -5.39 -0.58
N SER A 162 -7.98 -5.13 0.46
CA SER A 162 -8.22 -6.08 1.56
C SER A 162 -9.03 -7.31 1.12
N ALA A 163 -9.98 -7.16 0.20
CA ALA A 163 -10.72 -8.28 -0.38
C ALA A 163 -9.80 -9.16 -1.25
N SER A 164 -9.01 -8.53 -2.12
CA SER A 164 -8.05 -9.22 -2.99
C SER A 164 -6.97 -9.93 -2.18
N PHE A 165 -6.43 -9.27 -1.14
CA PHE A 165 -5.44 -9.86 -0.23
C PHE A 165 -5.92 -11.19 0.36
N ARG A 166 -7.17 -11.25 0.84
CA ARG A 166 -7.75 -12.49 1.41
C ARG A 166 -7.87 -13.59 0.36
N ALA A 167 -8.34 -13.26 -0.84
CA ALA A 167 -8.48 -14.21 -1.93
C ALA A 167 -7.11 -14.75 -2.41
N LEU A 168 -6.14 -13.85 -2.64
CA LEU A 168 -4.79 -14.20 -3.08
C LEU A 168 -4.01 -14.96 -2.01
N THR A 169 -4.19 -14.62 -0.73
CA THR A 169 -3.58 -15.37 0.38
C THR A 169 -4.07 -16.81 0.38
N ARG A 170 -5.38 -17.04 0.21
CA ARG A 170 -5.94 -18.41 0.13
C ARG A 170 -5.36 -19.20 -1.04
N ASP A 171 -5.37 -18.62 -2.25
CA ASP A 171 -4.80 -19.26 -3.46
C ASP A 171 -3.31 -19.57 -3.29
N LEU A 172 -2.54 -18.66 -2.69
CA LEU A 172 -1.13 -18.88 -2.40
C LEU A 172 -0.92 -20.01 -1.38
N MET A 173 -1.70 -20.07 -0.30
CA MET A 173 -1.59 -21.16 0.68
C MET A 173 -1.95 -22.52 0.07
N THR A 174 -2.99 -22.60 -0.75
CA THR A 174 -3.35 -23.85 -1.47
C THR A 174 -2.24 -24.31 -2.40
N ARG A 175 -1.56 -23.39 -3.11
CA ARG A 175 -0.41 -23.75 -3.97
C ARG A 175 0.81 -24.16 -3.15
N ALA A 176 1.07 -23.47 -2.04
CA ALA A 176 2.16 -23.84 -1.13
C ALA A 176 1.93 -25.26 -0.56
N GLU A 177 0.70 -25.58 -0.19
CA GLU A 177 0.29 -26.92 0.23
C GLU A 177 0.52 -27.97 -0.87
N ASP A 178 0.05 -27.72 -2.09
CA ASP A 178 0.23 -28.63 -3.22
C ASP A 178 1.71 -28.89 -3.53
N ILE A 179 2.55 -27.85 -3.51
CA ILE A 179 4.00 -27.99 -3.71
C ILE A 179 4.62 -28.81 -2.57
N ALA A 180 4.32 -28.50 -1.31
CA ALA A 180 4.85 -29.24 -0.17
C ALA A 180 4.47 -30.72 -0.23
N ASN A 181 3.22 -31.02 -0.56
CA ASN A 181 2.71 -32.39 -0.63
C ASN A 181 3.34 -33.17 -1.79
N ARG A 182 3.43 -32.59 -2.99
CA ARG A 182 4.00 -33.28 -4.16
C ARG A 182 5.52 -33.47 -4.11
N THR A 183 6.22 -32.54 -3.46
CA THR A 183 7.70 -32.55 -3.42
C THR A 183 8.28 -32.99 -2.08
N ALA A 184 7.42 -33.30 -1.10
CA ALA A 184 7.81 -33.63 0.27
C ALA A 184 8.78 -32.60 0.90
N SER A 185 8.62 -31.32 0.53
CA SER A 185 9.52 -30.24 0.95
C SER A 185 9.10 -29.62 2.29
N TRP A 186 10.09 -29.11 3.02
CA TRP A 186 9.86 -28.22 4.16
C TRP A 186 9.54 -26.83 3.63
N LEU A 187 8.32 -26.37 3.87
CA LEU A 187 7.87 -25.04 3.47
C LEU A 187 7.26 -24.31 4.65
N TYR A 188 7.64 -23.05 4.79
CA TYR A 188 7.06 -22.11 5.72
C TYR A 188 6.74 -20.82 4.96
N VAL A 189 5.49 -20.37 5.03
CA VAL A 189 5.01 -19.15 4.38
C VAL A 189 4.28 -18.33 5.43
N ALA A 190 4.65 -17.07 5.60
CA ALA A 190 3.97 -16.13 6.48
C ALA A 190 3.64 -14.85 5.71
N ILE A 191 2.40 -14.38 5.84
CA ILE A 191 1.89 -13.23 5.09
C ILE A 191 1.10 -12.35 6.03
N HIS A 192 1.33 -11.05 5.91
CA HIS A 192 0.63 -10.06 6.71
C HIS A 192 0.22 -8.84 5.88
N ASN A 193 -0.92 -8.24 6.24
CA ASN A 193 -1.38 -6.97 5.68
C ASN A 193 -1.18 -5.89 6.76
N PRO A 194 -0.30 -4.89 6.56
CA PRO A 194 0.02 -3.90 7.60
C PRO A 194 -1.21 -3.13 8.10
N GLY A 195 -2.21 -2.91 7.24
CA GLY A 195 -3.47 -2.27 7.61
C GLY A 195 -4.47 -3.17 8.33
N ALA A 196 -4.20 -4.47 8.47
CA ALA A 196 -5.10 -5.40 9.16
C ALA A 196 -4.80 -5.46 10.66
N SER A 197 -5.87 -5.44 11.47
CA SER A 197 -5.78 -5.66 12.93
C SER A 197 -5.49 -7.13 13.28
N GLN A 198 -5.78 -8.06 12.37
CA GLN A 198 -5.61 -9.50 12.60
C GLN A 198 -4.11 -9.88 12.69
N PRO A 199 -3.77 -11.00 13.34
CA PRO A 199 -2.42 -11.56 13.28
C PRO A 199 -2.04 -11.99 11.85
N PHE A 200 -0.77 -12.32 11.62
CA PHE A 200 -0.33 -12.83 10.33
C PHE A 200 -0.88 -14.23 10.05
N THR A 201 -1.18 -14.49 8.78
CA THR A 201 -1.61 -15.81 8.32
C THR A 201 -0.36 -16.58 7.90
N HIS A 202 -0.24 -17.84 8.31
CA HIS A 202 0.89 -18.67 7.95
C HIS A 202 0.46 -20.06 7.49
N PHE A 203 1.34 -20.70 6.74
CA PHE A 203 1.29 -22.10 6.35
C PHE A 203 2.62 -22.75 6.68
N ALA A 204 2.57 -23.90 7.35
CA ALA A 204 3.73 -24.76 7.59
C ALA A 204 3.43 -26.14 7.03
N SER A 205 4.33 -26.66 6.18
CA SER A 205 4.13 -27.96 5.54
C SER A 205 3.99 -29.07 6.58
N ARG A 206 3.24 -30.14 6.22
CA ARG A 206 3.03 -31.29 7.11
C ARG A 206 4.35 -31.84 7.63
N ARG A 207 5.36 -31.93 6.77
CA ARG A 207 6.68 -32.45 7.11
C ARG A 207 7.38 -31.59 8.16
N LEU A 208 7.38 -30.27 7.99
CA LEU A 208 7.98 -29.33 8.95
C LEU A 208 7.29 -29.41 10.33
N ARG A 209 5.96 -29.50 10.34
CA ARG A 209 5.18 -29.62 11.59
C ARG A 209 5.47 -30.91 12.36
N LEU A 210 5.76 -32.01 11.67
CA LEU A 210 6.06 -33.30 12.29
C LEU A 210 7.51 -33.42 12.74
N GLU A 211 8.44 -32.93 11.92
CA GLU A 211 9.87 -33.13 12.18
C GLU A 211 10.48 -32.10 13.15
N ALA A 212 9.95 -30.88 13.19
CA ALA A 212 10.51 -29.80 14.02
C ALA A 212 9.43 -28.86 14.60
N PRO A 213 8.52 -29.36 15.47
CA PRO A 213 7.45 -28.54 16.04
C PRO A 213 7.98 -27.39 16.93
N ASP A 214 9.02 -27.65 17.72
CA ASP A 214 9.58 -26.64 18.65
C ASP A 214 10.27 -25.50 17.90
N ASP A 215 11.04 -25.80 16.85
CA ASP A 215 11.69 -24.79 16.03
C ASP A 215 10.68 -24.02 15.19
N LEU A 216 9.60 -24.67 14.72
CA LEU A 216 8.49 -23.98 14.08
C LEU A 216 7.86 -22.94 15.02
N GLN A 217 7.70 -23.26 16.30
CA GLN A 217 7.19 -22.29 17.29
C GLN A 217 8.16 -21.11 17.48
N LYS A 218 9.48 -21.34 17.51
CA LYS A 218 10.48 -20.27 17.56
C LYS A 218 10.41 -19.37 16.32
N ILE A 219 10.27 -19.96 15.14
CA ILE A 219 10.08 -19.23 13.87
C ILE A 219 8.80 -18.38 13.94
N HIS A 220 7.69 -18.91 14.45
CA HIS A 220 6.46 -18.15 14.63
C HIS A 220 6.65 -16.93 15.53
N GLN A 221 7.33 -17.09 16.67
CA GLN A 221 7.61 -15.99 17.60
C GLN A 221 8.51 -14.92 16.97
N GLN A 222 9.56 -15.34 16.27
CA GLN A 222 10.47 -14.42 15.57
C GLN A 222 9.74 -13.63 14.48
N VAL A 223 8.91 -14.30 13.68
CA VAL A 223 8.11 -13.66 12.62
C VAL A 223 7.06 -12.73 13.23
N ALA A 224 6.41 -13.11 14.33
CA ALA A 224 5.46 -12.25 15.03
C ALA A 224 6.12 -10.95 15.52
N SER A 225 7.31 -11.07 16.12
CA SER A 225 8.12 -9.94 16.58
C SER A 225 8.50 -9.03 15.40
N LEU A 226 9.01 -9.61 14.31
CA LEU A 226 9.36 -8.89 13.09
C LEU A 226 8.16 -8.12 12.51
N MET A 227 7.01 -8.77 12.37
CA MET A 227 5.79 -8.12 11.85
C MET A 227 5.33 -6.96 12.75
N THR A 228 5.52 -7.07 14.06
CA THR A 228 5.22 -5.98 15.01
C THR A 228 6.13 -4.79 14.79
N VAL A 229 7.44 -5.01 14.61
CA VAL A 229 8.41 -3.95 14.29
C VAL A 229 8.05 -3.30 12.95
N LEU A 230 7.81 -4.09 11.91
CA LEU A 230 7.44 -3.58 10.57
C LEU A 230 6.16 -2.73 10.62
N LYS A 231 5.14 -3.13 11.37
CA LYS A 231 3.93 -2.32 11.58
C LYS A 231 4.21 -0.98 12.24
N ARG A 232 5.09 -0.95 13.25
CA ARG A 232 5.44 0.29 13.94
C ARG A 232 6.19 1.23 12.99
N THR A 233 7.14 0.70 12.24
CA THR A 233 7.89 1.45 11.22
C THR A 233 6.96 1.99 10.14
N ASP A 234 6.04 1.18 9.61
CA ASP A 234 5.06 1.60 8.61
C ASP A 234 4.15 2.74 9.11
N ARG A 235 3.63 2.64 10.33
CA ARG A 235 2.85 3.72 10.96
C ARG A 235 3.66 5.00 11.14
N SER A 236 4.91 4.86 11.58
CA SER A 236 5.82 6.01 11.74
C SER A 236 6.08 6.70 10.40
N HIS A 237 6.30 5.94 9.33
CA HIS A 237 6.48 6.50 7.99
C HIS A 237 5.22 7.14 7.44
N SER A 238 4.05 6.53 7.66
CA SER A 238 2.77 7.12 7.26
C SER A 238 2.55 8.48 7.93
N PHE A 239 2.83 8.57 9.23
CA PHE A 239 2.72 9.82 9.99
C PHE A 239 3.71 10.88 9.52
N GLN A 240 4.98 10.50 9.27
CA GLN A 240 5.99 11.42 8.73
C GLN A 240 5.60 11.94 7.34
N SER A 241 5.13 11.04 6.45
CA SER A 241 4.68 11.43 5.10
C SER A 241 3.46 12.35 5.13
N GLU A 242 2.54 12.16 6.07
CA GLU A 242 1.39 13.05 6.26
C GLU A 242 1.83 14.44 6.74
N LYS A 243 2.73 14.50 7.72
CA LYS A 243 3.32 15.75 8.20
C LYS A 243 4.06 16.50 7.10
N GLU A 244 4.89 15.81 6.30
CA GLU A 244 5.61 16.41 5.17
C GLU A 244 4.66 16.99 4.12
N LYS A 245 3.53 16.30 3.85
CA LYS A 245 2.49 16.81 2.95
C LYS A 245 1.81 18.06 3.49
N GLU A 246 1.48 18.07 4.78
CA GLU A 246 0.88 19.24 5.44
C GLU A 246 1.83 20.45 5.39
N GLU A 247 3.11 20.25 5.71
CA GLU A 247 4.14 21.27 5.60
C GLU A 247 4.32 21.78 4.16
N ALA A 248 4.27 20.88 3.18
CA ALA A 248 4.35 21.25 1.76
C ALA A 248 3.14 22.09 1.32
N ILE A 249 1.92 21.71 1.74
CA ILE A 249 0.70 22.47 1.46
C ILE A 249 0.76 23.84 2.11
N GLN A 250 1.23 23.93 3.36
CA GLN A 250 1.36 25.19 4.06
C GLN A 250 2.38 26.13 3.38
N LYS A 251 3.55 25.60 3.00
CA LYS A 251 4.56 26.34 2.23
C LYS A 251 4.02 26.82 0.88
N MET A 252 3.23 25.98 0.21
CA MET A 252 2.58 26.35 -1.06
C MET A 252 1.60 27.51 -0.85
N LYS A 253 0.76 27.47 0.20
CA LYS A 253 -0.17 28.55 0.54
C LYS A 253 0.53 29.87 0.88
N GLU A 254 1.61 29.80 1.65
CA GLU A 254 2.40 31.00 1.96
C GLU A 254 3.08 31.57 0.71
N ALA A 255 3.55 30.70 -0.19
CA ALA A 255 4.15 31.12 -1.46
C ALA A 255 3.11 31.80 -2.37
N THR A 256 1.89 31.26 -2.45
CA THR A 256 0.79 31.88 -3.23
C THR A 256 0.38 33.23 -2.63
N GLU A 257 0.23 33.32 -1.30
CA GLU A 257 -0.11 34.59 -0.64
C GLU A 257 0.96 35.66 -0.83
N ARG A 258 2.26 35.28 -0.75
CA ARG A 258 3.37 36.21 -1.03
C ARG A 258 3.38 36.65 -2.49
N ALA A 259 3.10 35.74 -3.42
CA ALA A 259 3.00 36.07 -4.84
C ALA A 259 1.84 37.05 -5.10
N GLU A 260 0.67 36.81 -4.53
CA GLU A 260 -0.50 37.70 -4.63
C GLU A 260 -0.24 39.10 -4.04
N LYS A 261 0.44 39.16 -2.87
CA LYS A 261 0.84 40.44 -2.28
C LYS A 261 1.84 41.18 -3.16
N ALA A 262 2.80 40.47 -3.76
CA ALA A 262 3.77 41.05 -4.67
C ALA A 262 3.12 41.55 -5.97
N THR A 263 2.18 40.82 -6.55
CA THR A 263 1.43 41.25 -7.74
C THR A 263 0.54 42.44 -7.46
N ALA A 264 -0.16 42.46 -6.31
CA ALA A 264 -0.95 43.61 -5.87
C ALA A 264 -0.07 44.85 -5.66
N HIS A 265 1.11 44.69 -5.04
CA HIS A 265 2.05 45.79 -4.86
C HIS A 265 2.59 46.30 -6.20
N ALA A 266 2.94 45.41 -7.12
CA ALA A 266 3.37 45.78 -8.48
C ALA A 266 2.28 46.56 -9.22
N ALA A 267 1.03 46.09 -9.21
CA ALA A 267 -0.11 46.78 -9.82
C ALA A 267 -0.33 48.18 -9.23
N ASN A 268 -0.23 48.33 -7.90
CA ASN A 268 -0.34 49.63 -7.24
C ASN A 268 0.81 50.58 -7.66
N SER A 269 2.04 50.05 -7.76
CA SER A 269 3.20 50.85 -8.20
C SER A 269 3.07 51.29 -9.66
N GLU A 270 2.53 50.44 -10.53
CA GLU A 270 2.27 50.78 -11.95
C GLU A 270 1.19 51.86 -12.07
N ALA A 271 0.11 51.78 -11.30
CA ALA A 271 -0.94 52.79 -11.26
C ALA A 271 -0.40 54.16 -10.82
N GLU A 272 0.46 54.20 -9.80
CA GLU A 272 1.08 55.45 -9.34
C GLU A 272 2.06 56.03 -10.37
N ILE A 273 2.85 55.19 -11.04
CA ILE A 273 3.74 55.62 -12.14
C ILE A 273 2.91 56.24 -13.28
N LEU A 274 1.77 55.65 -13.63
CA LEU A 274 0.87 56.20 -14.65
C LEU A 274 0.27 57.55 -14.21
N ARG A 275 -0.15 57.67 -12.94
CA ARG A 275 -0.66 58.92 -12.35
C ARG A 275 0.38 60.03 -12.45
N LEU A 276 1.62 59.77 -12.01
CA LEU A 276 2.73 60.74 -12.05
C LEU A 276 3.11 61.12 -13.49
N ARG A 277 3.08 60.16 -14.42
CA ARG A 277 3.32 60.43 -15.86
C ARG A 277 2.29 61.39 -16.44
N GLU A 278 1.03 61.24 -16.07
CA GLU A 278 -0.05 62.11 -16.52
C GLU A 278 0.05 63.52 -15.91
N GLU A 279 0.35 63.64 -14.62
CA GLU A 279 0.62 64.94 -13.96
C GLU A 279 1.78 65.69 -14.64
N LEU A 280 2.87 64.98 -14.97
CA LEU A 280 4.01 65.54 -15.70
C LEU A 280 3.64 65.98 -17.13
N ARG A 281 2.74 65.26 -17.81
CA ARG A 281 2.24 65.63 -19.14
C ARG A 281 1.47 66.96 -19.06
N ILE A 282 0.53 67.07 -18.11
CA ILE A 282 -0.28 68.27 -17.90
C ILE A 282 0.58 69.48 -17.56
N THR A 283 1.53 69.35 -16.63
CA THR A 283 2.43 70.45 -16.23
C THR A 283 3.34 70.91 -17.38
N ARG A 284 3.81 69.98 -18.22
CA ARG A 284 4.59 70.29 -19.42
C ARG A 284 3.77 71.08 -20.44
N GLU A 285 2.52 70.68 -20.68
CA GLU A 285 1.59 71.37 -21.59
C GLU A 285 1.20 72.76 -21.07
N GLY A 286 0.97 72.91 -19.76
CA GLY A 286 0.71 74.20 -19.12
C GLY A 286 1.86 75.19 -19.30
N ARG A 287 3.10 74.74 -19.04
CA ARG A 287 4.29 75.58 -19.19
C ARG A 287 4.53 76.03 -20.63
N THR A 288 4.18 75.22 -21.63
CA THR A 288 4.28 75.64 -23.04
C THR A 288 3.28 76.72 -23.43
N ARG A 289 2.14 76.85 -22.75
CA ARG A 289 1.13 77.90 -23.04
C ARG A 289 1.48 79.26 -22.47
N GLU A 290 2.26 79.33 -21.38
CA GLU A 290 2.68 80.61 -20.79
C GLU A 290 3.76 81.34 -21.61
N PHE A 291 4.38 80.66 -22.58
CA PHE A 291 5.44 81.21 -23.43
C PHE A 291 4.99 81.63 -24.84
N THR A 292 3.69 81.53 -25.15
CA THR A 292 3.07 81.95 -26.41
C THR A 292 2.14 83.11 -26.19
#